data_AF-A0A1E3BNN1-F1
#
_entry.id   AF-A0A1E3BNN1-F1
#
_cell.length_a   1.000
_cell.length_b   1.000
_cell.length_c   1.000
_cell.angle_alpha   90.00
_cell.angle_beta   90.00
_cell.angle_gamma   90.00
#
_symmetry.space_group_name_H-M   'P 1'
#
loop_
_entity.id
_entity.type
_entity.pdbx_description
1 polymer ?
#
loop_
_entity_poly.entity_id
_entity_poly.type
_entity_poly.pdbx_seq_one_letter_code
_entity_poly.pdbx_strand_id
1 'polypeptide(L)'
;MSSTNHIVRNRLDFLHNQLVNPDKAPLADDGHHINNPSELNILHISQYDLEHWDVDTNPELLFEPMSLTEIQKYPINPDEMDEDQDWATGSARDDSDLLEIRGLQEVRIPNLFLLNYTLCGYYPDASLRLSRELILETERDHSQDAHPLVVMTGYQPCNGKEDRILYGELVLVFCAMQNRAKQPKAKYEEEAEELSNMPEKLRLRYHDERRFPDEVHFPVLLLSFVVSQHGRMLYPCMDVERMVIRQSRLYSFEREESALLDLFARFLLSLPGA
;
A
#
# COMPACT_ATOMS: atom_id res chain seq x y z
N MET A 1 -15.72 -27.80 -3.61
CA MET A 1 -14.45 -27.30 -3.05
C MET A 1 -14.45 -25.80 -3.26
N SER A 2 -14.27 -25.00 -2.21
CA SER A 2 -14.07 -23.55 -2.36
C SER A 2 -12.80 -23.31 -3.18
N SER A 3 -12.82 -22.44 -4.20
CA SER A 3 -11.58 -22.03 -4.86
C SER A 3 -10.68 -21.32 -3.82
N THR A 4 -9.36 -21.50 -3.91
CA THR A 4 -8.36 -20.87 -3.02
C THR A 4 -8.59 -19.37 -2.88
N ASN A 5 -8.96 -18.76 -3.99
CA ASN A 5 -9.32 -17.36 -4.08
C ASN A 5 -10.51 -16.95 -3.17
N HIS A 6 -11.58 -17.75 -3.12
CA HIS A 6 -12.71 -17.47 -2.25
C HIS A 6 -12.30 -17.50 -0.77
N ILE A 7 -11.37 -18.40 -0.40
CA ILE A 7 -10.79 -18.48 0.94
C ILE A 7 -10.04 -17.19 1.28
N VAL A 8 -9.14 -16.74 0.40
CA VAL A 8 -8.37 -15.50 0.56
C VAL A 8 -9.30 -14.30 0.76
N ARG A 9 -10.35 -14.17 -0.04
CA ARG A 9 -11.26 -13.01 0.03
C ARG A 9 -12.10 -13.02 1.30
N ASN A 10 -12.61 -14.17 1.70
CA ASN A 10 -13.27 -14.32 2.99
C ASN A 10 -12.32 -14.00 4.14
N ARG A 11 -11.03 -14.32 3.99
CA ARG A 11 -10.01 -13.97 4.99
C ARG A 11 -9.79 -12.47 5.07
N LEU A 12 -9.68 -11.78 3.94
CA LEU A 12 -9.59 -10.32 3.90
C LEU A 12 -10.84 -9.68 4.50
N ASP A 13 -12.03 -10.20 4.23
CA ASP A 13 -13.29 -9.75 4.84
C ASP A 13 -13.31 -9.92 6.37
N PHE A 14 -12.83 -11.07 6.86
CA PHE A 14 -12.66 -11.30 8.29
C PHE A 14 -11.68 -10.29 8.90
N LEU A 15 -10.49 -10.13 8.32
CA LEU A 15 -9.44 -9.26 8.88
C LEU A 15 -9.89 -7.81 8.94
N HIS A 16 -10.49 -7.27 7.89
CA HIS A 16 -11.04 -5.92 7.92
C HIS A 16 -12.08 -5.73 9.02
N ASN A 17 -12.99 -6.69 9.22
CA ASN A 17 -14.00 -6.60 10.27
C ASN A 17 -13.42 -6.63 11.68
N GLN A 18 -12.27 -7.27 11.88
CA GLN A 18 -11.55 -7.29 13.17
C GLN A 18 -10.69 -6.04 13.37
N LEU A 19 -10.12 -5.49 12.30
CA LEU A 19 -8.99 -4.56 12.40
C LEU A 19 -9.31 -3.14 11.99
N VAL A 20 -10.34 -2.91 11.17
CA VAL A 20 -10.76 -1.55 10.79
C VAL A 20 -11.83 -1.02 11.74
N ASN A 21 -12.45 -1.89 12.55
CA ASN A 21 -13.31 -1.46 13.65
C ASN A 21 -12.45 -1.24 14.91
N PRO A 22 -12.28 0.01 15.38
CA PRO A 22 -11.47 0.32 16.56
C PRO A 22 -11.86 -0.45 17.82
N ASP A 23 -13.16 -0.75 17.99
CA ASP A 23 -13.67 -1.46 19.16
C ASP A 23 -13.31 -2.95 19.18
N LYS A 24 -12.86 -3.48 18.04
CA LYS A 24 -12.49 -4.90 17.85
C LYS A 24 -11.01 -5.10 17.63
N ALA A 25 -10.30 -4.06 17.21
CA ALA A 25 -8.88 -4.14 16.90
C ALA A 25 -8.10 -4.57 18.16
N PRO A 26 -7.23 -5.59 18.06
CA PRO A 26 -6.42 -6.03 19.20
C PRO A 26 -5.29 -5.03 19.40
N LEU A 27 -5.59 -3.91 20.04
CA LEU A 27 -4.62 -2.86 20.31
C LEU A 27 -3.78 -3.23 21.52
N ALA A 28 -2.53 -2.79 21.51
CA ALA A 28 -1.66 -2.82 22.67
C ALA A 28 -2.10 -1.79 23.71
N ASP A 29 -1.51 -1.86 24.90
CA ASP A 29 -1.76 -0.91 26.00
C ASP A 29 -1.48 0.56 25.62
N ASP A 30 -0.63 0.79 24.60
CA ASP A 30 -0.35 2.13 24.08
C ASP A 30 -1.43 2.67 23.13
N GLY A 31 -2.46 1.88 22.80
CA GLY A 31 -3.60 2.30 21.98
C GLY A 31 -3.30 2.56 20.50
N HIS A 32 -2.05 2.40 20.07
CA HIS A 32 -1.60 2.76 18.72
C HIS A 32 -0.99 1.60 17.94
N HIS A 33 -0.48 0.58 18.64
CA HIS A 33 0.11 -0.60 18.02
C HIS A 33 -0.82 -1.80 18.07
N ILE A 34 -0.64 -2.71 17.12
CA ILE A 34 -1.33 -4.00 17.11
C ILE A 34 -0.66 -4.94 18.11
N ASN A 35 -1.48 -5.60 18.92
CA ASN A 35 -1.09 -6.64 19.85
C ASN A 35 -1.29 -8.02 19.21
N ASN A 36 -0.33 -8.91 19.40
CA ASN A 36 -0.39 -10.32 18.98
C ASN A 36 -0.99 -10.56 17.57
N PRO A 37 -0.41 -10.00 16.49
CA PRO A 37 -0.92 -10.18 15.13
C PRO A 37 -1.09 -11.66 14.72
N SER A 38 -0.33 -12.57 15.34
CA SER A 38 -0.45 -14.03 15.14
C SER A 38 -1.81 -14.61 15.51
N GLU A 39 -2.53 -14.03 16.48
CA GLU A 39 -3.91 -14.47 16.84
C GLU A 39 -4.88 -14.26 15.68
N LEU A 40 -4.54 -13.32 14.78
CA LEU A 40 -5.25 -13.04 13.55
C LEU A 40 -4.58 -13.72 12.34
N ASN A 41 -3.81 -14.79 12.53
CA ASN A 41 -3.08 -15.49 11.47
C ASN A 41 -2.29 -14.53 10.55
N ILE A 42 -1.72 -13.48 11.15
CA ILE A 42 -0.79 -12.57 10.50
C ILE A 42 0.61 -12.95 10.97
N LEU A 43 1.46 -13.35 10.03
CA LEU A 43 2.89 -13.53 10.24
C LEU A 43 3.57 -12.18 10.01
N HIS A 44 4.05 -11.57 11.09
CA HIS A 44 4.83 -10.34 11.03
C HIS A 44 6.33 -10.70 11.05
N ILE A 45 7.02 -10.34 9.98
CA ILE A 45 8.47 -10.46 9.85
C ILE A 45 9.04 -9.06 9.98
N SER A 46 9.56 -8.72 11.16
CA SER A 46 10.16 -7.42 11.44
C SER A 46 11.61 -7.35 10.96
N GLN A 47 12.07 -6.13 10.66
CA GLN A 47 13.43 -5.86 10.18
C GLN A 47 13.82 -6.70 8.96
N TYR A 48 12.86 -6.93 8.07
CA TYR A 48 13.09 -7.58 6.78
C TYR A 48 14.05 -6.70 5.95
N ASP A 49 15.09 -7.31 5.40
CA ASP A 49 16.07 -6.61 4.57
C ASP A 49 15.47 -6.30 3.20
N LEU A 50 14.97 -5.08 3.06
CA LEU A 50 14.54 -4.52 1.77
C LEU A 50 15.66 -3.71 1.11
N GLU A 51 16.77 -3.42 1.79
CA GLU A 51 17.84 -2.59 1.23
C GLU A 51 18.65 -3.36 0.19
N HIS A 52 18.98 -4.62 0.50
CA HIS A 52 19.70 -5.52 -0.39
C HIS A 52 18.71 -6.32 -1.25
N TRP A 53 17.83 -5.61 -1.95
CA TRP A 53 16.88 -6.22 -2.86
C TRP A 53 17.60 -7.00 -3.96
N ASP A 54 17.26 -8.28 -4.07
CA ASP A 54 17.69 -9.17 -5.14
C ASP A 54 16.60 -10.23 -5.34
N VAL A 55 16.13 -10.36 -6.58
CA VAL A 55 15.07 -11.30 -6.98
C VAL A 55 15.43 -12.75 -6.69
N ASP A 56 16.72 -13.11 -6.81
CA ASP A 56 17.20 -14.48 -6.57
C ASP A 56 17.13 -14.85 -5.08
N THR A 57 17.21 -13.85 -4.21
CA THR A 57 17.21 -14.04 -2.75
C THR A 57 15.86 -13.75 -2.10
N ASN A 58 14.92 -13.11 -2.82
CA ASN A 58 13.60 -12.71 -2.32
C ASN A 58 12.46 -13.09 -3.30
N PRO A 59 12.31 -14.38 -3.68
CA PRO A 59 11.34 -14.82 -4.69
C PRO A 59 9.87 -14.60 -4.28
N GLU A 60 9.62 -14.32 -3.01
CA GLU A 60 8.30 -13.95 -2.47
C GLU A 60 7.85 -12.51 -2.71
N LEU A 61 8.76 -11.61 -3.12
CA LEU A 61 8.44 -10.22 -3.37
C LEU A 61 7.91 -10.12 -4.79
N LEU A 62 6.64 -9.74 -4.93
CA LEU A 62 5.95 -9.65 -6.21
C LEU A 62 6.13 -8.26 -6.85
N PHE A 63 7.27 -7.63 -6.56
CA PHE A 63 7.63 -6.31 -7.05
C PHE A 63 9.15 -6.17 -7.20
N GLU A 64 9.54 -5.28 -8.11
CA GLU A 64 10.91 -4.87 -8.38
C GLU A 64 11.03 -3.36 -8.20
N PRO A 65 11.79 -2.88 -7.19
CA PRO A 65 12.06 -1.46 -7.01
C PRO A 65 12.95 -0.94 -8.14
N MET A 66 12.87 0.36 -8.42
CA MET A 66 13.78 0.97 -9.37
C MET A 66 15.24 0.72 -8.96
N SER A 67 16.11 0.45 -9.94
CA SER A 67 17.53 0.20 -9.65
C SER A 67 18.22 1.46 -9.14
N LEU A 68 19.25 1.30 -8.29
CA LEU A 68 20.02 2.43 -7.78
C LEU A 68 20.68 3.25 -8.91
N THR A 69 21.18 2.57 -9.95
CA THR A 69 21.80 3.22 -11.11
C THR A 69 20.79 4.02 -11.95
N GLU A 70 19.52 3.64 -11.92
CA GLU A 70 18.47 4.34 -12.64
C GLU A 70 18.00 5.59 -11.88
N ILE A 71 17.70 5.48 -10.58
CA ILE A 71 17.28 6.64 -9.78
C ILE A 71 18.37 7.72 -9.72
N GLN A 72 19.65 7.33 -9.72
CA GLN A 72 20.77 8.27 -9.73
C GLN A 72 20.87 9.13 -11.00
N LYS A 73 20.15 8.79 -12.07
CA LYS A 73 20.00 9.66 -13.25
C LYS A 73 19.07 10.85 -12.99
N TYR A 74 18.27 10.77 -11.93
CA TYR A 74 17.24 11.72 -11.52
C TYR A 74 17.45 12.07 -10.03
N PRO A 75 18.55 12.76 -9.69
CA PRO A 75 18.91 13.01 -8.30
C PRO A 75 17.84 13.84 -7.60
N ILE A 76 17.39 13.38 -6.44
CA ILE A 76 16.46 14.10 -5.57
C ILE A 76 17.25 15.25 -4.92
N ASN A 77 16.83 16.50 -5.17
CA ASN A 77 17.45 17.67 -4.55
C ASN A 77 16.69 18.07 -3.27
N PRO A 78 17.22 17.79 -2.07
CA PRO A 78 16.55 18.13 -0.81
C PRO A 78 16.34 19.64 -0.63
N ASP A 79 17.23 20.48 -1.18
CA ASP A 79 17.15 21.94 -1.07
C ASP A 79 16.04 22.56 -1.96
N GLU A 80 15.50 21.79 -2.92
CA GLU A 80 14.38 22.20 -3.78
C GLU A 80 13.03 21.68 -3.28
N MET A 81 12.99 20.97 -2.15
CA MET A 81 11.77 20.45 -1.55
C MET A 81 11.09 21.54 -0.70
N ASP A 82 9.88 21.94 -1.06
CA ASP A 82 9.11 22.95 -0.30
C ASP A 82 8.76 22.39 1.10
N GLU A 83 8.86 23.20 2.16
CA GLU A 83 8.59 22.75 3.56
C GLU A 83 7.15 22.25 3.75
N ASP A 84 6.23 22.71 2.89
CA ASP A 84 4.81 22.32 2.84
C ASP A 84 4.53 21.19 1.82
N GLN A 85 5.52 20.77 1.03
CA GLN A 85 5.40 19.64 0.12
C GLN A 85 5.84 18.36 0.79
N ASP A 86 4.95 17.39 0.67
CA ASP A 86 5.03 16.03 1.18
C ASP A 86 6.39 15.40 0.78
N TRP A 87 7.37 15.48 1.67
CA TRP A 87 8.72 14.93 1.49
C TRP A 87 8.72 13.44 1.08
N ALA A 88 7.62 12.76 1.40
CA ALA A 88 7.23 11.42 1.01
C ALA A 88 6.98 11.21 -0.50
N THR A 89 6.65 12.29 -1.22
CA THR A 89 6.32 12.29 -2.66
C THR A 89 7.44 12.84 -3.52
N GLY A 90 8.48 13.43 -2.92
CA GLY A 90 9.72 13.79 -3.61
C GLY A 90 9.51 14.80 -4.74
N SER A 91 8.63 15.79 -4.55
CA SER A 91 8.31 16.77 -5.60
C SER A 91 9.48 17.73 -5.86
N ALA A 92 10.45 17.25 -6.63
CA ALA A 92 11.52 18.03 -7.23
C ALA A 92 11.39 17.88 -8.75
N ARG A 93 10.73 18.87 -9.40
CA ARG A 93 10.63 19.10 -10.85
C ARG A 93 10.29 17.87 -11.72
N ASP A 94 9.02 17.83 -12.12
CA ASP A 94 8.35 16.86 -13.01
C ASP A 94 8.27 15.42 -12.45
N ASP A 95 7.60 15.23 -11.31
CA ASP A 95 7.13 13.90 -10.85
C ASP A 95 6.36 13.14 -11.95
N SER A 96 5.72 13.88 -12.86
CA SER A 96 5.12 13.34 -14.08
C SER A 96 6.11 12.56 -14.94
N ASP A 97 7.35 13.02 -15.06
CA ASP A 97 8.36 12.41 -15.92
C ASP A 97 8.80 11.06 -15.34
N LEU A 98 9.05 10.95 -14.04
CA LEU A 98 9.49 9.68 -13.43
C LEU A 98 8.39 8.62 -13.40
N LEU A 99 7.15 9.02 -13.14
CA LEU A 99 6.01 8.13 -13.22
C LEU A 99 5.79 7.67 -14.67
N GLU A 100 5.85 8.58 -15.65
CA GLU A 100 5.74 8.25 -17.08
C GLU A 100 6.89 7.33 -17.55
N ILE A 101 8.13 7.64 -17.17
CA ILE A 101 9.32 6.81 -17.46
C ILE A 101 9.14 5.38 -16.93
N ARG A 102 8.49 5.24 -15.77
CA ARG A 102 8.21 3.96 -15.15
C ARG A 102 6.91 3.32 -15.58
N GLY A 103 6.09 4.00 -16.38
CA GLY A 103 4.74 3.54 -16.71
C GLY A 103 3.91 3.32 -15.45
N LEU A 104 3.94 4.28 -14.53
CA LEU A 104 3.14 4.30 -13.31
C LEU A 104 2.10 5.43 -13.40
N GLN A 105 0.89 5.17 -12.94
CA GLN A 105 -0.18 6.15 -12.87
C GLN A 105 -0.63 6.36 -11.42
N GLU A 106 -0.97 7.60 -11.08
CA GLU A 106 -1.61 7.90 -9.81
C GLU A 106 -3.09 7.47 -9.82
N VAL A 107 -3.51 6.81 -8.74
CA VAL A 107 -4.91 6.45 -8.53
C VAL A 107 -5.69 7.61 -7.93
N ARG A 108 -6.36 8.39 -8.79
CA ARG A 108 -7.21 9.54 -8.41
C ARG A 108 -8.70 9.21 -8.52
N ILE A 109 -9.53 9.90 -7.74
CA ILE A 109 -10.99 9.82 -7.89
C ILE A 109 -11.39 10.54 -9.20
N PRO A 110 -12.27 9.97 -10.04
CA PRO A 110 -12.95 8.68 -9.88
C PRO A 110 -12.07 7.48 -10.27
N ASN A 111 -12.01 6.44 -9.41
CA ASN A 111 -11.34 5.17 -9.74
C ASN A 111 -12.01 3.99 -9.01
N LEU A 112 -12.18 2.87 -9.73
CA LEU A 112 -12.83 1.66 -9.24
C LEU A 112 -12.13 1.01 -8.04
N PHE A 113 -10.81 1.17 -7.93
CA PHE A 113 -10.06 0.74 -6.74
C PHE A 113 -10.57 1.46 -5.48
N LEU A 114 -10.95 2.73 -5.60
CA LEU A 114 -11.36 3.56 -4.46
C LEU A 114 -12.84 3.43 -4.08
N LEU A 115 -13.56 2.45 -4.63
CA LEU A 115 -15.02 2.36 -4.48
C LEU A 115 -15.52 1.85 -3.14
N ASN A 116 -14.79 0.96 -2.48
CA ASN A 116 -15.31 0.22 -1.33
C ASN A 116 -14.93 0.90 -0.01
N TYR A 117 -13.64 1.19 0.18
CA TYR A 117 -13.13 1.74 1.43
C TYR A 117 -12.26 2.97 1.20
N THR A 118 -12.44 3.97 2.06
CA THR A 118 -11.54 5.11 2.14
C THR A 118 -10.22 4.67 2.77
N LEU A 119 -9.10 5.01 2.14
CA LEU A 119 -7.76 4.79 2.71
C LEU A 119 -7.35 5.98 3.59
N CYS A 120 -8.28 6.40 4.43
CA CYS A 120 -8.09 7.42 5.44
C CYS A 120 -9.02 7.09 6.61
N GLY A 121 -8.67 7.57 7.79
CA GLY A 121 -9.42 7.26 8.99
C GLY A 121 -8.88 7.93 10.22
N TYR A 122 -9.32 7.41 11.35
CA TYR A 122 -8.88 7.86 12.65
C TYR A 122 -8.38 6.67 13.44
N TYR A 123 -7.40 6.92 14.28
CA TYR A 123 -7.11 6.00 15.38
C TYR A 123 -8.33 5.94 16.31
N PRO A 124 -8.42 4.90 17.15
CA PRO A 124 -9.45 4.79 18.18
C PRO A 124 -9.57 6.06 19.05
N ASP A 125 -8.42 6.70 19.30
CA ASP A 125 -8.39 8.10 19.72
C ASP A 125 -8.67 8.99 18.51
N ALA A 126 -9.95 9.39 18.37
CA ALA A 126 -10.48 10.12 17.23
C ALA A 126 -9.82 11.50 16.95
N SER A 127 -8.84 11.91 17.76
CA SER A 127 -8.01 13.09 17.54
C SER A 127 -6.87 12.87 16.54
N LEU A 128 -6.47 11.62 16.30
CA LEU A 128 -5.33 11.27 15.45
C LEU A 128 -5.80 10.73 14.10
N ARG A 129 -5.63 11.55 13.06
CA ARG A 129 -5.99 11.20 11.69
C ARG A 129 -4.83 10.47 11.00
N LEU A 130 -5.16 9.38 10.34
CA LEU A 130 -4.29 8.71 9.37
C LEU A 130 -4.76 9.05 7.95
N SER A 131 -3.81 9.20 7.03
CA SER A 131 -4.08 9.49 5.63
C SER A 131 -3.17 8.68 4.72
N ARG A 132 -3.73 8.21 3.61
CA ARG A 132 -2.95 8.02 2.38
C ARG A 132 -2.55 9.38 1.84
N GLU A 133 -1.38 9.45 1.22
CA GLU A 133 -0.99 10.63 0.46
C GLU A 133 -0.95 10.31 -1.04
N LEU A 134 -0.28 9.22 -1.43
CA LEU A 134 -0.12 8.79 -2.81
C LEU A 134 -0.47 7.31 -3.00
N ILE A 135 -1.08 6.96 -4.14
CA ILE A 135 -1.29 5.58 -4.58
C ILE A 135 -0.88 5.47 -6.04
N LEU A 136 -0.04 4.49 -6.35
CA LEU A 136 0.48 4.22 -7.68
C LEU A 136 0.10 2.80 -8.13
N GLU A 137 -0.24 2.69 -9.40
CA GLU A 137 -0.48 1.44 -10.13
C GLU A 137 0.27 1.50 -11.46
N THR A 138 0.57 0.35 -12.07
CA THR A 138 1.11 0.33 -13.44
C THR A 138 0.12 0.95 -14.42
N GLU A 139 0.63 1.69 -15.40
CA GLU A 139 -0.15 2.32 -16.44
C GLU A 139 -1.00 1.31 -17.20
N ARG A 140 -2.18 1.79 -17.60
CA ARG A 140 -3.13 1.06 -18.44
C ARG A 140 -2.66 1.17 -19.88
N ASP A 141 -1.53 0.56 -20.23
CA ASP A 141 -1.35 0.29 -21.65
C ASP A 141 -2.40 -0.75 -22.05
N HIS A 142 -2.94 -0.67 -23.26
CA HIS A 142 -4.19 -1.34 -23.69
C HIS A 142 -4.18 -2.89 -23.66
N SER A 143 -3.27 -3.53 -22.94
CA SER A 143 -3.26 -4.94 -22.63
C SER A 143 -4.21 -5.29 -21.47
N GLN A 144 -4.67 -6.54 -21.47
CA GLN A 144 -5.58 -7.07 -20.46
C GLN A 144 -4.91 -7.31 -19.10
N ASP A 145 -3.61 -7.02 -18.97
CA ASP A 145 -2.70 -7.51 -17.94
C ASP A 145 -2.41 -6.46 -16.87
N ALA A 146 -3.45 -5.87 -16.28
CA ALA A 146 -3.24 -5.09 -15.06
C ALA A 146 -2.67 -6.01 -13.97
N HIS A 147 -1.68 -5.54 -13.23
CA HIS A 147 -1.12 -6.27 -12.11
C HIS A 147 -1.85 -5.91 -10.80
N PRO A 148 -2.02 -6.85 -9.84
CA PRO A 148 -2.69 -6.59 -8.56
C PRO A 148 -1.89 -5.71 -7.58
N LEU A 149 -0.60 -5.48 -7.83
CA LEU A 149 0.27 -4.66 -6.97
C LEU A 149 -0.28 -3.25 -6.82
N VAL A 150 -0.29 -2.77 -5.57
CA VAL A 150 -0.54 -1.38 -5.20
C VAL A 150 0.70 -0.88 -4.47
N VAL A 151 1.27 0.24 -4.93
CA VAL A 151 2.27 0.98 -4.15
C VAL A 151 1.60 2.22 -3.57
N MET A 152 1.81 2.51 -2.29
CA MET A 152 1.19 3.67 -1.65
C MET A 152 2.06 4.27 -0.56
N THR A 153 1.86 5.55 -0.31
CA THR A 153 2.41 6.25 0.85
C THR A 153 1.32 6.49 1.89
N GLY A 154 1.70 6.52 3.17
CA GLY A 154 0.77 6.83 4.23
C GLY A 154 1.41 7.54 5.41
N TYR A 155 0.77 8.60 5.88
CA TYR A 155 1.18 9.33 7.07
C TYR A 155 0.58 8.71 8.34
N GLN A 156 1.43 8.55 9.35
CA GLN A 156 1.07 8.04 10.67
C GLN A 156 1.43 9.07 11.76
N PRO A 157 0.44 9.52 12.55
CA PRO A 157 0.64 10.53 13.60
C PRO A 157 1.23 9.96 14.90
N CYS A 158 1.42 8.64 14.99
CA CYS A 158 1.89 7.94 16.20
C CYS A 158 3.33 7.47 16.02
N ASN A 159 4.14 7.47 17.08
CA ASN A 159 5.51 6.95 17.02
C ASN A 159 5.55 5.45 16.66
N GLY A 160 6.39 5.10 15.69
CA GLY A 160 6.62 3.72 15.28
C GLY A 160 7.59 3.00 16.22
N LYS A 161 7.52 1.66 16.21
CA LYS A 161 8.45 0.78 16.92
C LYS A 161 8.97 -0.28 15.96
N GLU A 162 10.26 -0.59 16.04
CA GLU A 162 10.97 -1.50 15.12
C GLU A 162 10.29 -2.86 14.93
N ASP A 163 9.72 -3.42 16.00
CA ASP A 163 9.15 -4.77 16.03
C ASP A 163 7.62 -4.77 16.15
N ARG A 164 6.95 -3.64 15.88
CA ARG A 164 5.49 -3.53 15.99
C ARG A 164 4.87 -2.76 14.83
N ILE A 165 3.70 -3.21 14.41
CA ILE A 165 2.89 -2.56 13.37
C ILE A 165 1.96 -1.54 14.03
N LEU A 166 1.87 -0.34 13.46
CA LEU A 166 0.89 0.65 13.88
C LEU A 166 -0.50 0.27 13.38
N TYR A 167 -1.52 0.54 14.19
CA TYR A 167 -2.91 0.37 13.81
C TYR A 167 -3.22 1.04 12.47
N GLY A 168 -2.80 2.29 12.28
CA GLY A 168 -3.08 3.03 11.07
C GLY A 168 -2.41 2.48 9.81
N GLU A 169 -1.18 1.99 9.91
CA GLU A 169 -0.52 1.28 8.80
C GLU A 169 -1.32 0.06 8.39
N LEU A 170 -1.77 -0.71 9.39
CA LEU A 170 -2.48 -1.95 9.16
C LEU A 170 -3.88 -1.70 8.57
N VAL A 171 -4.57 -0.64 9.01
CA VAL A 171 -5.84 -0.19 8.41
C VAL A 171 -5.64 0.18 6.94
N LEU A 172 -4.62 0.98 6.61
CA LEU A 172 -4.32 1.37 5.23
C LEU A 172 -4.09 0.14 4.35
N VAL A 173 -3.24 -0.78 4.80
CA VAL A 173 -2.95 -2.04 4.12
C VAL A 173 -4.22 -2.84 3.86
N PHE A 174 -5.05 -3.07 4.87
CA PHE A 174 -6.25 -3.90 4.70
C PHE A 174 -7.28 -3.27 3.78
N CYS A 175 -7.53 -1.97 3.93
CA CYS A 175 -8.42 -1.25 3.04
C CYS A 175 -7.92 -1.36 1.60
N ALA A 176 -6.60 -1.25 1.34
CA ALA A 176 -6.02 -1.37 0.01
C ALA A 176 -6.20 -2.78 -0.56
N MET A 177 -5.83 -3.81 0.20
CA MET A 177 -6.00 -5.21 -0.21
C MET A 177 -7.48 -5.55 -0.48
N GLN A 178 -8.40 -5.07 0.36
CA GLN A 178 -9.84 -5.28 0.16
C GLN A 178 -10.38 -4.55 -1.07
N ASN A 179 -9.98 -3.30 -1.24
CA ASN A 179 -10.32 -2.50 -2.41
C ASN A 179 -9.90 -3.24 -3.69
N ARG A 180 -8.66 -3.75 -3.72
CA ARG A 180 -8.16 -4.54 -4.85
C ARG A 180 -8.93 -5.85 -5.04
N ALA A 181 -9.21 -6.58 -3.97
CA ALA A 181 -9.92 -7.87 -4.01
C ALA A 181 -11.38 -7.75 -4.47
N LYS A 182 -12.03 -6.61 -4.20
CA LYS A 182 -13.41 -6.31 -4.56
C LYS A 182 -13.54 -5.41 -5.78
N GLN A 183 -12.42 -4.99 -6.38
CA GLN A 183 -12.40 -4.06 -7.51
C GLN A 183 -13.24 -4.62 -8.67
N PRO A 184 -14.30 -3.91 -9.10
CA PRO A 184 -15.09 -4.33 -10.26
C PRO A 184 -14.23 -4.32 -11.53
N LYS A 185 -14.55 -5.23 -12.45
CA LYS A 185 -14.03 -5.19 -13.82
C LYS A 185 -14.86 -4.19 -14.61
N ALA A 186 -14.22 -3.21 -15.22
CA ALA A 186 -14.81 -2.39 -16.28
C ALA A 186 -14.09 -2.69 -17.60
N LYS A 187 -14.86 -2.72 -18.68
CA LYS A 187 -14.38 -2.99 -20.05
C LYS A 187 -13.83 -1.73 -20.71
N TYR A 188 -14.33 -0.56 -20.32
CA TYR A 188 -13.95 0.74 -20.85
C TYR A 188 -14.07 1.82 -19.78
N GLU A 189 -13.46 2.98 -20.04
CA GLU A 189 -13.38 4.08 -19.08
C GLU A 189 -14.75 4.65 -18.71
N GLU A 190 -15.67 4.79 -19.67
CA GLU A 190 -17.04 5.27 -19.41
C GLU A 190 -17.78 4.34 -18.42
N GLU A 191 -17.64 3.02 -18.53
CA GLU A 191 -18.22 2.06 -17.58
C GLU A 191 -17.60 2.23 -16.18
N ALA A 192 -16.28 2.49 -16.11
CA ALA A 192 -15.61 2.73 -14.84
C ALA A 192 -16.13 4.02 -14.17
N GLU A 193 -16.34 5.08 -14.94
CA GLU A 193 -16.89 6.34 -14.45
C GLU A 193 -18.34 6.19 -13.99
N GLU A 194 -19.18 5.51 -14.79
CA GLU A 194 -20.56 5.19 -14.43
C GLU A 194 -20.63 4.42 -13.10
N LEU A 195 -19.85 3.34 -12.97
CA LEU A 195 -19.78 2.53 -11.74
C LEU A 195 -19.30 3.35 -10.54
N SER A 196 -18.34 4.25 -10.74
CA SER A 196 -17.83 5.14 -9.70
C SER A 196 -18.94 6.05 -9.16
N ASN A 197 -19.77 6.58 -10.06
CA ASN A 197 -20.85 7.51 -9.74
C ASN A 197 -22.14 6.81 -9.25
N MET A 198 -22.26 5.49 -9.39
CA MET A 198 -23.45 4.76 -8.91
C MET A 198 -23.54 4.73 -7.37
N PRO A 199 -24.75 4.78 -6.80
CA PRO A 199 -24.97 4.49 -5.38
C PRO A 199 -24.51 3.06 -5.00
N GLU A 200 -23.92 2.91 -3.82
CA GLU A 200 -23.37 1.63 -3.31
C GLU A 200 -24.33 0.44 -3.47
N LYS A 201 -25.61 0.62 -3.13
CA LYS A 201 -26.64 -0.44 -3.25
C LYS A 201 -26.83 -0.96 -4.67
N LEU A 202 -26.55 -0.15 -5.68
CA LEU A 202 -26.62 -0.54 -7.09
C LEU A 202 -25.31 -1.16 -7.57
N ARG A 203 -24.16 -0.73 -7.02
CA ARG A 203 -22.85 -1.35 -7.28
C ARG A 203 -22.79 -2.80 -6.86
N LEU A 204 -23.55 -3.20 -5.83
CA LEU A 204 -23.60 -4.58 -5.34
C LEU A 204 -23.89 -5.62 -6.44
N ARG A 205 -24.58 -5.21 -7.51
CA ARG A 205 -24.93 -6.06 -8.66
C ARG A 205 -23.75 -6.38 -9.59
N TYR A 206 -22.64 -5.65 -9.45
CA TYR A 206 -21.43 -5.81 -10.26
C TYR A 206 -20.31 -6.55 -9.51
N HIS A 207 -20.58 -7.06 -8.31
CA HIS A 207 -19.58 -7.82 -7.52
C HIS A 207 -19.18 -9.17 -8.15
N ASP A 208 -19.96 -9.67 -9.10
CA ASP A 208 -19.74 -10.96 -9.73
C ASP A 208 -18.60 -10.92 -10.77
N GLU A 209 -18.29 -9.75 -11.35
CA GLU A 209 -17.19 -9.57 -12.30
C GLU A 209 -16.06 -8.76 -11.67
N ARG A 210 -15.12 -9.44 -11.01
CA ARG A 210 -13.95 -8.82 -10.39
C ARG A 210 -12.85 -8.57 -11.42
N ARG A 211 -12.11 -7.46 -11.24
CA ARG A 211 -10.95 -7.11 -12.09
C ARG A 211 -9.87 -8.19 -12.05
N PHE A 212 -9.68 -8.78 -10.88
CA PHE A 212 -8.67 -9.79 -10.60
C PHE A 212 -9.34 -11.09 -10.13
N PRO A 213 -10.10 -11.81 -10.96
CA PRO A 213 -10.97 -12.89 -10.49
C PRO A 213 -10.19 -14.05 -9.85
N ASP A 214 -8.99 -14.33 -10.32
CA ASP A 214 -8.15 -15.47 -9.92
C ASP A 214 -7.05 -15.11 -8.90
N GLU A 215 -6.82 -13.83 -8.63
CA GLU A 215 -5.76 -13.37 -7.72
C GLU A 215 -5.93 -13.84 -6.27
N VAL A 216 -4.84 -14.32 -5.66
CA VAL A 216 -4.80 -14.91 -4.31
C VAL A 216 -3.83 -14.21 -3.35
N HIS A 217 -2.99 -13.30 -3.83
CA HIS A 217 -1.90 -12.67 -3.07
C HIS A 217 -2.24 -11.23 -2.65
N PHE A 218 -2.79 -10.43 -3.57
CA PHE A 218 -3.12 -9.01 -3.34
C PHE A 218 -1.96 -8.20 -2.72
N PRO A 219 -0.78 -8.16 -3.36
CA PRO A 219 0.39 -7.49 -2.79
C PRO A 219 0.16 -5.97 -2.66
N VAL A 220 0.55 -5.41 -1.51
CA VAL A 220 0.62 -3.95 -1.30
C VAL A 220 2.02 -3.61 -0.81
N LEU A 221 2.61 -2.54 -1.32
CA LEU A 221 3.82 -1.93 -0.79
C LEU A 221 3.45 -0.57 -0.19
N LEU A 222 3.52 -0.46 1.13
CA LEU A 222 3.25 0.76 1.88
C LEU A 222 4.57 1.39 2.32
N LEU A 223 4.82 2.63 1.89
CA LEU A 223 5.83 3.51 2.46
C LEU A 223 5.15 4.31 3.58
N SER A 224 5.37 3.87 4.81
CA SER A 224 4.79 4.46 6.01
C SER A 224 5.71 5.54 6.55
N PHE A 225 5.18 6.76 6.66
CA PHE A 225 5.89 7.91 7.18
C PHE A 225 5.32 8.24 8.55
N VAL A 226 6.18 8.12 9.56
CA VAL A 226 5.79 8.03 10.96
C VAL A 226 6.36 9.23 11.69
N VAL A 227 5.48 10.11 12.17
CA VAL A 227 5.85 11.34 12.92
C VAL A 227 6.99 12.10 12.23
N SER A 228 6.70 12.81 11.12
CA SER A 228 7.50 13.76 10.31
C SER A 228 9.00 13.52 10.03
N GLN A 229 9.65 12.54 10.64
CA GLN A 229 11.11 12.37 10.71
C GLN A 229 11.52 10.90 10.65
N HIS A 230 10.57 9.97 10.65
CA HIS A 230 10.86 8.55 10.49
C HIS A 230 9.97 7.93 9.41
N GLY A 231 10.41 6.79 8.88
CA GLY A 231 9.58 6.00 7.99
C GLY A 231 10.07 4.59 7.86
N ARG A 232 9.24 3.74 7.28
CA ARG A 232 9.52 2.33 7.02
C ARG A 232 8.66 1.81 5.89
N MET A 233 9.05 0.67 5.36
CA MET A 233 8.33 -0.02 4.30
C MET A 233 7.62 -1.24 4.88
N LEU A 234 6.36 -1.43 4.49
CA LEU A 234 5.58 -2.62 4.78
C LEU A 234 5.19 -3.28 3.45
N TYR A 235 5.44 -4.57 3.33
CA TYR A 235 4.99 -5.41 2.23
C TYR A 235 4.11 -6.55 2.77
N PRO A 236 2.80 -6.28 2.93
CA PRO A 236 1.76 -7.29 3.12
C PRO A 236 1.46 -8.07 1.84
N CYS A 237 1.29 -9.38 2.00
CA CYS A 237 0.84 -10.28 0.94
C CYS A 237 0.08 -11.46 1.57
N MET A 238 -0.97 -11.93 0.90
CA MET A 238 -1.65 -13.16 1.28
C MET A 238 -0.84 -14.37 0.81
N ASP A 239 -0.66 -15.32 1.72
CA ASP A 239 -0.20 -16.69 1.46
C ASP A 239 -1.35 -17.62 1.87
N VAL A 240 -2.26 -17.84 0.93
CA VAL A 240 -3.50 -18.61 1.11
C VAL A 240 -4.37 -18.01 2.25
N GLU A 241 -4.35 -18.61 3.45
CA GLU A 241 -5.14 -18.14 4.60
C GLU A 241 -4.35 -17.23 5.55
N ARG A 242 -3.03 -17.20 5.41
CA ARG A 242 -2.13 -16.43 6.25
C ARG A 242 -1.78 -15.13 5.55
N MET A 243 -1.79 -14.03 6.29
CA MET A 243 -1.18 -12.81 5.80
C MET A 243 0.27 -12.77 6.25
N VAL A 244 1.20 -12.48 5.35
CA VAL A 244 2.60 -12.23 5.67
C VAL A 244 2.85 -10.74 5.51
N ILE A 245 3.30 -10.08 6.57
CA ILE A 245 3.70 -8.67 6.55
C ILE A 245 5.20 -8.62 6.78
N ARG A 246 5.94 -8.28 5.73
CA ARG A 246 7.37 -7.98 5.80
C ARG A 246 7.53 -6.51 6.09
N GLN A 247 8.23 -6.17 7.17
CA GLN A 247 8.41 -4.79 7.59
C GLN A 247 9.91 -4.51 7.63
N SER A 248 10.36 -3.44 6.98
CA SER A 248 11.74 -2.98 7.12
C SER A 248 12.04 -2.51 8.55
N ARG A 249 13.31 -2.20 8.80
CA ARG A 249 13.68 -1.35 9.94
C ARG A 249 13.03 0.04 9.84
N LEU A 250 13.03 0.77 10.94
CA LEU A 250 12.62 2.16 11.00
C LEU A 250 13.81 3.05 10.60
N TYR A 251 13.63 3.84 9.55
CA TYR A 251 14.61 4.80 9.06
C TYR A 251 14.35 6.17 9.67
N SER A 252 15.42 6.92 9.91
CA SER A 252 15.38 8.30 10.38
C SER A 252 15.79 9.24 9.25
N PHE A 253 14.95 10.25 8.99
CA PHE A 253 15.18 11.30 8.01
C PHE A 253 15.75 12.58 8.64
N GLU A 254 16.00 12.61 9.95
CA GLU A 254 16.52 13.79 10.67
C GLU A 254 17.83 14.34 10.11
N ARG A 255 18.60 13.49 9.41
CA ARG A 255 19.90 13.84 8.83
C ARG A 255 19.85 14.09 7.33
N GLU A 256 18.66 14.03 6.71
CA GLU A 256 18.42 14.25 5.27
C GLU A 256 19.45 13.53 4.38
N GLU A 257 19.82 12.29 4.74
CA GLU A 257 20.80 11.53 3.98
C GLU A 257 20.19 11.14 2.63
N SER A 258 20.75 11.66 1.53
CA SER A 258 20.24 11.42 0.17
C SER A 258 20.09 9.93 -0.16
N ALA A 259 20.95 9.07 0.40
CA ALA A 259 20.86 7.62 0.23
C ALA A 259 19.54 7.03 0.76
N LEU A 260 18.94 7.61 1.81
CA LEU A 260 17.64 7.18 2.34
C LEU A 260 16.48 7.69 1.48
N LEU A 261 16.61 8.90 0.91
CA LEU A 261 15.63 9.43 -0.04
C LEU A 261 15.62 8.58 -1.32
N ASP A 262 16.79 8.28 -1.87
CA ASP A 262 16.93 7.37 -3.02
C ASP A 262 16.33 5.99 -2.72
N LEU A 263 16.55 5.46 -1.51
CA LEU A 263 15.96 4.18 -1.10
C LEU A 263 14.43 4.24 -1.14
N PHE A 264 13.79 5.25 -0.52
CA PHE A 264 12.34 5.35 -0.51
C PHE A 264 11.76 5.61 -1.91
N ALA A 265 12.37 6.49 -2.70
CA ALA A 265 11.94 6.76 -4.07
C ALA A 265 12.01 5.52 -4.96
N ARG A 266 13.08 4.70 -4.84
CA ARG A 266 13.19 3.44 -5.58
C ARG A 266 12.04 2.48 -5.31
N PHE A 267 11.63 2.37 -4.04
CA PHE A 267 10.53 1.52 -3.63
C PHE A 267 9.17 2.12 -4.01
N LEU A 268 9.01 3.44 -3.96
CA LEU A 268 7.81 4.11 -4.46
C LEU A 268 7.59 3.83 -5.95
N LEU A 269 8.67 3.80 -6.73
CA LEU A 269 8.68 3.58 -8.18
C LEU A 269 8.80 2.09 -8.58
N SER A 270 8.36 1.19 -7.68
CA SER A 270 8.39 -0.24 -7.92
C SER A 270 7.43 -0.66 -9.02
N LEU A 271 7.86 -1.62 -9.83
CA LEU A 271 7.02 -2.32 -10.80
C LEU A 271 6.68 -3.72 -10.30
N PRO A 272 5.67 -4.39 -10.89
CA PRO A 272 5.44 -5.81 -10.71
C PRO A 272 6.71 -6.63 -10.95
N GLY A 273 6.96 -7.60 -10.07
CA GLY A 273 8.05 -8.57 -10.25
C GLY A 273 7.70 -9.59 -11.34
N ALA A 274 8.74 -10.23 -11.89
CA ALA A 274 8.62 -11.27 -12.92
C ALA A 274 8.12 -12.62 -12.38
#